data_AF-A0A080LS73-F1
#
_entry.id   AF-A0A080LS73-F1
#
_cell.length_a   1.000
_cell.length_b   1.000
_cell.length_c   1.000
_cell.angle_alpha   90.00
_cell.angle_beta   90.00
_cell.angle_gamma   90.00
#
_symmetry.space_group_name_H-M   'P 1'
#
loop_
_entity.id
_entity.type
_entity.pdbx_description
1 polymer ?
#
loop_
_entity_poly.entity_id
_entity_poly.type
_entity_poly.pdbx_seq_one_letter_code
_entity_poly.pdbx_strand_id
1 'polypeptide(L)'
;MLQVGATEVFTPSHVLAAALAARASTRISPPADGMHLLGSQVGLAEFRVRAGSPLAGKRLGDLQLRVRYGVTVIGQWVCGAFNTANGPDTCIEAGAILVIVGAQANLEKVERLALPIRRSGPIVLAGYGEVGRKFVEMLNDAGEMVIVIDRDVAPGIDIAGNVLEHRTMERARMREASAVVLALSNDSEGVFATAVVRDYAPQVPLIVRANRAQNIPRLYQAGADFALSVGQVAGQILAYHLRGEQAVAVEHRLKFIRVVAGLLAGGHPWRDQVRERTGAVVVAVERGDRVLVEFDDAFMVRPDDTLFICGTSDSLERYLREFEATLADSQC
;
A
#
# COMPACT_ATOMS: atom_id res chain seq x y z
N MET A 1 -21.13 12.21 -21.07
CA MET A 1 -20.22 11.18 -21.60
C MET A 1 -20.99 9.94 -22.05
N LEU A 2 -21.72 9.23 -21.18
CA LEU A 2 -22.58 8.10 -21.61
C LEU A 2 -23.66 8.53 -22.62
N GLN A 3 -24.31 9.67 -22.38
CA GLN A 3 -25.31 10.25 -23.28
C GLN A 3 -24.77 10.72 -24.65
N VAL A 4 -23.44 10.72 -24.83
CA VAL A 4 -22.79 11.09 -26.09
C VAL A 4 -22.02 9.91 -26.72
N GLY A 5 -22.34 8.68 -26.30
CA GLY A 5 -21.88 7.45 -26.97
C GLY A 5 -20.67 6.75 -26.33
N ALA A 6 -20.21 7.19 -25.16
CA ALA A 6 -19.19 6.43 -24.41
C ALA A 6 -19.82 5.13 -23.86
N THR A 7 -19.15 3.99 -24.07
CA THR A 7 -19.58 2.71 -23.50
C THR A 7 -19.40 2.68 -21.98
N GLU A 8 -18.28 3.25 -21.51
CA GLU A 8 -17.95 3.35 -20.08
C GLU A 8 -17.20 4.66 -19.81
N VAL A 9 -17.29 5.14 -18.57
CA VAL A 9 -16.68 6.39 -18.12
C VAL A 9 -16.08 6.17 -16.75
N PHE A 10 -14.81 6.52 -16.59
CA PHE A 10 -14.10 6.37 -15.34
C PHE A 10 -13.67 7.72 -14.79
N THR A 11 -13.60 7.82 -13.46
CA THR A 11 -13.18 9.03 -12.74
C THR A 11 -11.95 8.76 -11.87
N PRO A 12 -10.75 8.61 -12.46
CA PRO A 12 -9.54 8.26 -11.70
C PRO A 12 -9.20 9.25 -10.58
N SER A 13 -9.46 10.54 -10.77
CA SER A 13 -9.27 11.55 -9.72
C SER A 13 -10.14 11.30 -8.48
N HIS A 14 -11.37 10.80 -8.66
CA HIS A 14 -12.29 10.50 -7.56
C HIS A 14 -11.85 9.24 -6.82
N VAL A 15 -11.43 8.21 -7.57
CA VAL A 15 -10.88 6.98 -6.99
C VAL A 15 -9.58 7.27 -6.24
N LEU A 16 -8.72 8.15 -6.76
CA LEU A 16 -7.54 8.63 -6.05
C LEU A 16 -7.91 9.36 -4.76
N ALA A 17 -8.90 10.28 -4.81
CA ALA A 17 -9.35 10.99 -3.62
C ALA A 17 -9.86 10.03 -2.54
N ALA A 18 -10.66 9.04 -2.92
CA ALA A 18 -11.12 7.98 -2.02
C ALA A 18 -9.96 7.18 -1.43
N ALA A 19 -8.96 6.85 -2.25
CA ALA A 19 -7.79 6.12 -1.78
C ALA A 19 -6.97 6.92 -0.75
N LEU A 20 -6.74 8.21 -1.00
CA LEU A 20 -6.07 9.09 -0.04
C LEU A 20 -6.91 9.24 1.24
N ALA A 21 -8.23 9.40 1.12
CA ALA A 21 -9.15 9.58 2.24
C ALA A 21 -9.20 8.35 3.17
N ALA A 22 -9.28 7.17 2.57
CA ALA A 22 -9.25 5.90 3.27
C ALA A 22 -7.90 5.60 3.96
N ARG A 23 -6.82 6.29 3.56
CA ARG A 23 -5.55 6.27 4.29
C ARG A 23 -5.45 7.31 5.39
N ALA A 24 -6.09 8.46 5.21
CA ALA A 24 -6.09 9.51 6.20
C ALA A 24 -7.02 9.21 7.39
N SER A 25 -8.13 8.47 7.18
CA SER A 25 -9.16 8.21 8.19
C SER A 25 -9.41 6.73 8.41
N THR A 26 -9.59 6.32 9.67
CA THR A 26 -10.10 4.98 10.04
C THR A 26 -11.60 4.83 9.87
N ARG A 27 -12.34 5.95 9.75
CA ARG A 27 -13.80 5.94 9.60
C ARG A 27 -14.23 5.65 8.16
N ILE A 28 -13.29 5.76 7.22
CA ILE A 28 -13.51 5.44 5.83
C ILE A 28 -13.07 3.99 5.61
N SER A 29 -14.03 3.15 5.24
CA SER A 29 -13.84 1.73 4.99
C SER A 29 -14.32 1.35 3.59
N PRO A 30 -13.65 0.38 2.92
CA PRO A 30 -12.40 -0.26 3.36
C PRO A 30 -11.23 0.74 3.33
N PRO A 31 -10.21 0.60 4.21
CA PRO A 31 -8.98 1.36 4.02
C PRO A 31 -8.50 1.04 2.61
N ALA A 32 -8.01 2.04 1.89
CA ALA A 32 -7.36 1.83 0.60
C ALA A 32 -5.98 1.19 0.76
N ASP A 33 -5.86 0.27 1.74
CA ASP A 33 -4.98 -0.88 1.66
C ASP A 33 -5.31 -1.56 0.36
N GLY A 34 -4.34 -1.53 -0.54
CA GLY A 34 -4.49 -2.09 -1.86
C GLY A 34 -5.14 -3.47 -1.78
N MET A 35 -6.29 -3.54 -2.43
CA MET A 35 -6.71 -4.71 -3.20
C MET A 35 -7.33 -5.84 -2.36
N HIS A 36 -8.67 -5.94 -2.43
CA HIS A 36 -9.37 -7.22 -2.34
C HIS A 36 -8.87 -8.08 -3.49
N LEU A 37 -7.83 -8.85 -3.22
CA LEU A 37 -6.99 -9.35 -4.28
C LEU A 37 -7.51 -10.69 -4.81
N LEU A 38 -8.18 -11.50 -3.99
CA LEU A 38 -8.26 -12.95 -4.24
C LEU A 38 -9.49 -13.60 -3.60
N GLY A 39 -10.64 -12.93 -3.63
CA GLY A 39 -11.75 -13.30 -2.74
C GLY A 39 -11.50 -12.80 -1.31
N SER A 40 -12.56 -12.84 -0.50
CA SER A 40 -12.77 -12.05 0.72
C SER A 40 -11.80 -12.28 1.91
N GLN A 41 -10.67 -12.99 1.75
CA GLN A 41 -9.92 -13.54 2.90
C GLN A 41 -8.44 -13.14 3.02
N VAL A 42 -7.75 -12.69 1.96
CA VAL A 42 -6.31 -12.33 2.01
C VAL A 42 -6.09 -10.92 1.48
N GLY A 43 -5.31 -10.13 2.21
CA GLY A 43 -4.96 -8.75 1.86
C GLY A 43 -3.47 -8.46 2.06
N LEU A 44 -3.04 -7.31 1.56
CA LEU A 44 -1.70 -6.78 1.74
C LEU A 44 -1.79 -5.48 2.55
N ALA A 45 -0.84 -5.30 3.46
CA ALA A 45 -0.72 -4.06 4.24
C ALA A 45 0.69 -3.50 4.11
N GLU A 46 0.75 -2.17 4.05
CA GLU A 46 1.99 -1.41 4.01
C GLU A 46 1.97 -0.34 5.09
N PHE A 47 3.03 -0.30 5.89
CA PHE A 47 3.14 0.72 6.93
C PHE A 47 4.60 1.06 7.20
N ARG A 48 4.85 2.33 7.52
CA ARG A 48 6.16 2.78 7.96
C ARG A 48 6.46 2.27 9.36
N VAL A 49 7.56 1.54 9.51
CA VAL A 49 8.10 1.10 10.79
C VAL A 49 8.86 2.26 11.42
N ARG A 50 8.29 2.89 12.44
CA ARG A 50 8.91 4.05 13.09
C ARG A 50 10.06 3.63 14.00
N ALA A 51 11.01 4.53 14.25
CA ALA A 51 12.19 4.24 15.07
C ALA A 51 11.87 3.71 16.49
N GLY A 52 10.76 4.14 17.09
CA GLY A 52 10.32 3.63 18.40
C GLY A 52 9.46 2.36 18.34
N SER A 53 9.24 1.77 17.15
CA SER A 53 8.41 0.57 17.01
C SER A 53 9.13 -0.65 17.57
N PRO A 54 8.41 -1.59 18.22
CA PRO A 54 8.95 -2.91 18.55
C PRO A 54 9.45 -3.71 17.34
N LEU A 55 9.07 -3.33 16.11
CA LEU A 55 9.57 -3.95 14.87
C LEU A 55 10.93 -3.37 14.45
N ALA A 56 11.24 -2.13 14.82
CA ALA A 56 12.42 -1.42 14.33
C ALA A 56 13.72 -2.06 14.84
N GLY A 57 14.67 -2.29 13.91
CA GLY A 57 15.98 -2.87 14.20
C GLY A 57 15.96 -4.35 14.57
N LYS A 58 14.80 -5.02 14.53
CA LYS A 58 14.67 -6.45 14.86
C LYS A 58 14.81 -7.31 13.61
N ARG A 59 15.36 -8.52 13.80
CA ARG A 59 15.42 -9.54 12.74
C ARG A 59 14.05 -10.21 12.61
N LEU A 60 13.66 -10.55 11.39
CA LEU A 60 12.42 -11.27 11.13
C LEU A 60 12.31 -12.59 11.91
N GLY A 61 13.44 -13.29 12.07
CA GLY A 61 13.52 -14.53 12.84
C GLY A 61 13.22 -14.36 14.33
N ASP A 62 13.55 -13.20 14.91
CA ASP A 62 13.30 -12.93 16.34
C ASP A 62 11.84 -12.53 16.58
N LEU A 63 11.25 -11.81 15.62
CA LEU A 63 9.88 -11.35 15.70
C LEU A 63 8.87 -12.48 15.48
N GLN A 64 9.24 -13.49 14.68
CA GLN A 64 8.40 -14.64 14.33
C GLN A 64 6.99 -14.21 13.88
N LEU A 65 6.90 -13.14 13.07
CA LEU A 65 5.62 -12.53 12.69
C LEU A 65 4.64 -13.52 12.05
N ARG A 66 5.19 -14.50 11.33
CA ARG A 66 4.45 -15.62 10.76
C ARG A 66 3.76 -16.47 11.82
N VAL A 67 4.50 -16.95 12.81
CA VAL A 67 3.96 -17.86 13.85
C VAL A 67 3.05 -17.11 14.82
N ARG A 68 3.40 -15.86 15.16
CA ARG A 68 2.68 -15.08 16.16
C ARG A 68 1.43 -14.41 15.63
N TYR A 69 1.45 -13.99 14.36
CA TYR A 69 0.39 -13.17 13.77
C TYR A 69 -0.16 -13.71 12.45
N GLY A 70 0.34 -14.81 11.90
CA GLY A 70 -0.16 -15.35 10.64
C GLY A 70 0.08 -14.44 9.44
N VAL A 71 1.16 -13.65 9.45
CA VAL A 71 1.54 -12.76 8.34
C VAL A 71 2.90 -13.11 7.76
N THR A 72 3.05 -12.94 6.45
CA THR A 72 4.33 -13.10 5.75
C THR A 72 4.85 -11.74 5.32
N VAL A 73 6.12 -11.47 5.64
CA VAL A 73 6.82 -10.26 5.19
C VAL A 73 7.36 -10.49 3.78
N ILE A 74 6.91 -9.70 2.81
CA ILE A 74 7.46 -9.71 1.45
C ILE A 74 8.81 -8.99 1.42
N GLY A 75 8.88 -7.83 2.06
CA GLY A 75 10.07 -6.99 2.06
C GLY A 75 9.79 -5.63 2.67
N GLN A 76 10.71 -4.70 2.43
CA GLN A 76 10.63 -3.34 2.93
C GLN A 76 11.17 -2.32 1.93
N TRP A 77 10.56 -1.15 1.88
CA TRP A 77 11.11 0.00 1.17
C TRP A 77 12.04 0.79 2.07
N VAL A 78 13.29 0.90 1.66
CA VAL A 78 14.32 1.69 2.32
C VAL A 78 14.82 2.72 1.33
N CYS A 79 14.68 4.01 1.65
CA CYS A 79 15.13 5.11 0.78
C CYS A 79 14.66 4.96 -0.69
N GLY A 80 13.41 4.54 -0.90
CA GLY A 80 12.81 4.34 -2.23
C GLY A 80 13.28 3.10 -2.99
N ALA A 81 14.15 2.27 -2.41
CA ALA A 81 14.53 0.96 -2.93
C ALA A 81 13.76 -0.14 -2.20
N PHE A 82 13.15 -1.06 -2.94
CA PHE A 82 12.48 -2.22 -2.35
C PHE A 82 13.50 -3.34 -2.12
N ASN A 83 13.65 -3.73 -0.86
CA ASN A 83 14.48 -4.85 -0.43
C ASN A 83 13.56 -6.02 -0.10
N THR A 84 13.67 -7.11 -0.85
CA THR A 84 12.99 -8.37 -0.51
C THR A 84 13.51 -8.88 0.82
N ALA A 85 12.62 -9.39 1.66
CA ALA A 85 13.06 -10.08 2.86
C ALA A 85 13.80 -11.37 2.45
N ASN A 86 15.01 -11.58 2.95
CA ASN A 86 15.85 -12.73 2.63
C ASN A 86 16.05 -13.57 3.91
N GLY A 87 14.99 -14.29 4.30
CA GLY A 87 15.04 -15.20 5.46
C GLY A 87 15.04 -14.53 6.84
N PRO A 88 15.33 -15.29 7.90
CA PRO A 88 15.21 -14.85 9.29
C PRO A 88 16.23 -13.79 9.69
N ASP A 89 17.33 -13.65 8.96
CA ASP A 89 18.39 -12.67 9.21
C ASP A 89 18.05 -11.25 8.74
N THR A 90 16.98 -11.08 7.98
CA THR A 90 16.55 -9.76 7.50
C THR A 90 16.18 -8.86 8.68
N CYS A 91 16.88 -7.73 8.81
CA CYS A 91 16.57 -6.70 9.79
C CYS A 91 15.52 -5.73 9.24
N ILE A 92 14.49 -5.43 10.03
CA ILE A 92 13.53 -4.36 9.69
C ILE A 92 14.18 -3.01 10.03
N GLU A 93 14.34 -2.15 9.02
CA GLU A 93 14.97 -0.85 9.19
C GLU A 93 13.99 0.18 9.77
N ALA A 94 14.48 1.04 10.67
CA ALA A 94 13.71 2.17 11.17
C ALA A 94 13.46 3.18 10.04
N GLY A 95 12.21 3.58 9.87
CA GLY A 95 11.75 4.45 8.79
C GLY A 95 11.38 3.70 7.49
N ALA A 96 11.64 2.40 7.40
CA ALA A 96 11.28 1.61 6.24
C ALA A 96 9.77 1.39 6.15
N ILE A 97 9.24 1.27 4.93
CA ILE A 97 7.84 0.85 4.71
C ILE A 97 7.85 -0.66 4.59
N LEU A 98 7.30 -1.36 5.58
CA LEU A 98 7.21 -2.81 5.59
C LEU A 98 6.00 -3.26 4.78
N VAL A 99 6.20 -4.24 3.89
CA VAL A 99 5.13 -4.82 3.07
C VAL A 99 4.86 -6.24 3.56
N ILE A 100 3.64 -6.47 4.03
CA ILE A 100 3.20 -7.75 4.60
C ILE A 100 1.92 -8.26 3.93
N VAL A 101 1.72 -9.57 3.95
CA VAL A 101 0.52 -10.22 3.42
C VAL A 101 -0.01 -11.24 4.41
N GLY A 102 -1.33 -11.37 4.47
CA GLY A 102 -2.03 -12.30 5.35
C GLY A 102 -3.53 -12.03 5.37
N ALA A 103 -4.23 -12.68 6.29
CA ALA A 103 -5.65 -12.40 6.51
C ALA A 103 -5.86 -10.98 7.04
N GLN A 104 -6.93 -10.30 6.63
CA GLN A 104 -7.20 -8.89 6.98
C GLN A 104 -7.11 -8.62 8.49
N ALA A 105 -7.77 -9.47 9.30
CA ALA A 105 -7.77 -9.35 10.76
C ALA A 105 -6.37 -9.50 11.39
N ASN A 106 -5.43 -10.15 10.69
CA ASN A 106 -4.06 -10.34 11.15
C ASN A 106 -3.16 -9.16 10.74
N LEU A 107 -3.37 -8.60 9.54
CA LEU A 107 -2.65 -7.40 9.08
C LEU A 107 -2.82 -6.23 10.06
N GLU A 108 -4.04 -5.96 10.49
CA GLU A 108 -4.37 -4.89 11.46
C GLU A 108 -3.68 -5.08 12.82
N LYS A 109 -3.39 -6.31 13.24
CA LYS A 109 -2.66 -6.58 14.49
C LYS A 109 -1.19 -6.18 14.35
N VAL A 110 -0.58 -6.43 13.20
CA VAL A 110 0.84 -6.15 12.95
C VAL A 110 1.05 -4.67 12.63
N GLU A 111 0.14 -4.03 11.89
CA GLU A 111 0.17 -2.58 11.67
C GLU A 111 0.17 -1.81 13.01
N ARG A 112 -0.60 -2.26 14.00
CA ARG A 112 -0.61 -1.68 15.35
C ARG A 112 0.74 -1.77 16.06
N LEU A 113 1.60 -2.73 15.72
CA LEU A 113 2.96 -2.83 16.26
C LEU A 113 3.92 -1.79 15.67
N ALA A 114 3.60 -1.16 14.54
CA ALA A 114 4.44 -0.14 13.91
C ALA A 114 4.48 1.22 14.67
N LEU A 115 3.98 1.23 15.92
CA LEU A 115 3.49 2.34 16.74
C LEU A 115 2.14 2.87 16.24
N PRO A 116 1.14 3.05 17.14
CA PRO A 116 -0.14 3.59 16.75
C PRO A 116 0.06 4.99 16.17
N ILE A 117 -0.47 5.20 14.96
CA ILE A 117 -0.71 6.52 14.41
C ILE A 117 -1.41 7.34 15.50
N ARG A 118 -0.95 8.55 15.80
CA ARG A 118 -1.77 9.49 16.60
C ARG A 118 -3.04 9.73 15.79
N ARG A 119 -4.14 9.04 16.13
CA ARG A 119 -5.41 9.14 15.40
C ARG A 119 -6.35 10.17 16.02
N SER A 120 -5.82 11.05 16.86
CA SER A 120 -6.54 12.16 17.50
C SER A 120 -6.02 13.48 16.92
N GLY A 121 -6.93 14.32 16.46
CA GLY A 121 -6.60 15.61 15.84
C GLY A 121 -7.15 15.73 14.43
N PRO A 122 -7.07 16.92 13.82
CA PRO A 122 -7.57 17.16 12.48
C PRO A 122 -6.73 16.43 11.44
N ILE A 123 -7.33 16.17 10.29
CA ILE A 123 -6.60 15.80 9.08
C ILE A 123 -6.25 17.09 8.35
N VAL A 124 -4.97 17.30 8.02
CA VAL A 124 -4.53 18.50 7.32
C VAL A 124 -4.36 18.19 5.84
N LEU A 125 -5.04 18.91 4.97
CA LEU A 125 -4.89 18.81 3.51
C LEU A 125 -4.18 20.06 2.98
N ALA A 126 -3.10 19.89 2.23
CA ALA A 126 -2.49 20.96 1.44
C ALA A 126 -2.72 20.73 -0.05
N GLY A 127 -3.41 21.66 -0.71
CA GLY A 127 -3.82 21.57 -2.11
C GLY A 127 -5.30 21.25 -2.26
N TYR A 128 -6.11 22.26 -2.52
CA TYR A 128 -7.57 22.22 -2.67
C TYR A 128 -8.01 22.19 -4.15
N GLY A 129 -7.30 21.42 -4.97
CA GLY A 129 -7.65 21.19 -6.37
C GLY A 129 -8.80 20.20 -6.57
N GLU A 130 -8.90 19.57 -7.74
CA GLU A 130 -9.93 18.57 -8.05
C GLU A 130 -9.93 17.38 -7.07
N VAL A 131 -8.77 16.77 -6.85
CA VAL A 131 -8.60 15.64 -5.90
C VAL A 131 -8.82 16.11 -4.46
N GLY A 132 -8.29 17.28 -4.09
CA GLY A 132 -8.43 17.83 -2.74
C GLY A 132 -9.89 18.11 -2.36
N ARG A 133 -10.68 18.67 -3.27
CA ARG A 133 -12.12 18.89 -3.06
C ARG A 133 -12.86 17.59 -2.79
N LYS A 134 -12.65 16.56 -3.62
CA LYS A 134 -13.29 15.25 -3.41
C LYS A 134 -12.84 14.56 -2.13
N PHE A 135 -11.57 14.72 -1.76
CA PHE A 135 -11.06 14.23 -0.49
C PHE A 135 -11.77 14.89 0.70
N VAL A 136 -11.93 16.21 0.69
CA VAL A 136 -12.63 16.96 1.75
C VAL A 136 -14.11 16.57 1.84
N GLU A 137 -14.79 16.46 0.70
CA GLU A 137 -16.18 15.99 0.66
C GLU A 137 -16.33 14.63 1.37
N MET A 138 -15.50 13.64 1.02
CA MET A 138 -15.55 12.30 1.62
C MET A 138 -15.23 12.29 3.12
N LEU A 139 -14.25 13.10 3.56
CA LEU A 139 -13.89 13.18 4.97
C LEU A 139 -14.98 13.86 5.80
N ASN A 140 -15.60 14.90 5.27
CA ASN A 140 -16.72 15.57 5.93
C ASN A 140 -17.93 14.64 6.06
N ASP A 141 -18.24 13.87 5.02
CA ASP A 141 -19.31 12.86 5.04
C ASP A 141 -19.05 11.77 6.10
N ALA A 142 -17.78 11.44 6.36
CA ALA A 142 -17.35 10.52 7.43
C ALA A 142 -17.28 11.17 8.83
N GLY A 143 -17.61 12.46 8.96
CA GLY A 143 -17.56 13.22 10.21
C GLY A 143 -16.15 13.45 10.73
N GLU A 144 -15.15 13.47 9.85
CA GLU A 144 -13.77 13.82 10.18
C GLU A 144 -13.56 15.34 10.15
N MET A 145 -12.70 15.84 11.03
CA MET A 145 -12.30 17.25 11.02
C MET A 145 -11.14 17.44 10.03
N VAL A 146 -11.32 18.29 9.02
CA VAL A 146 -10.29 18.60 8.03
C VAL A 146 -9.88 20.07 8.13
N ILE A 147 -8.58 20.35 8.06
CA ILE A 147 -8.03 21.70 7.89
C ILE A 147 -7.41 21.78 6.49
N VAL A 148 -7.91 22.69 5.67
CA VAL A 148 -7.52 22.86 4.28
C VAL A 148 -6.58 24.06 4.12
N ILE A 149 -5.42 23.81 3.51
CA ILE A 149 -4.40 24.79 3.12
C ILE A 149 -4.37 24.88 1.60
N ASP A 150 -4.46 26.09 1.06
CA ASP A 150 -4.12 26.38 -0.33
C ASP A 150 -3.57 27.81 -0.42
N ARG A 151 -2.97 28.21 -1.55
CA ARG A 151 -2.37 29.54 -1.69
C ARG A 151 -3.42 30.64 -1.81
N ASP A 152 -4.49 30.37 -2.54
CA ASP A 152 -5.50 31.36 -2.87
C ASP A 152 -6.69 31.29 -1.90
N VAL A 153 -7.27 32.43 -1.54
CA VAL A 153 -8.47 32.45 -0.70
C VAL A 153 -9.68 32.01 -1.54
N ALA A 154 -10.33 30.92 -1.15
CA ALA A 154 -11.56 30.44 -1.76
C ALA A 154 -12.47 29.70 -0.75
N PRO A 155 -13.76 29.50 -1.06
CA PRO A 155 -14.66 28.72 -0.21
C PRO A 155 -14.15 27.30 0.04
N GLY A 156 -14.11 26.88 1.30
CA GLY A 156 -13.59 25.57 1.72
C GLY A 156 -12.10 25.54 2.06
N ILE A 157 -11.41 26.69 2.04
CA ILE A 157 -10.02 26.83 2.47
C ILE A 157 -10.00 27.50 3.85
N ASP A 158 -9.44 26.82 4.84
CA ASP A 158 -9.30 27.33 6.20
C ASP A 158 -8.09 28.24 6.35
N ILE A 159 -7.01 27.93 5.62
CA ILE A 159 -5.73 28.64 5.70
C ILE A 159 -5.24 28.95 4.28
N ALA A 160 -5.35 30.22 3.89
CA ALA A 160 -4.63 30.74 2.73
C ALA A 160 -3.15 30.92 3.06
N GLY A 161 -2.27 30.16 2.39
CA GLY A 161 -0.82 30.21 2.60
C GLY A 161 -0.06 29.09 1.89
N ASN A 162 1.27 29.21 1.84
CA ASN A 162 2.13 28.19 1.28
C ASN A 162 2.47 27.13 2.35
N VAL A 163 2.27 25.84 2.03
CA VAL A 163 2.58 24.72 2.93
C VAL A 163 4.08 24.64 3.29
N LEU A 164 4.95 25.23 2.47
CA LEU A 164 6.39 25.32 2.73
C LEU A 164 6.75 26.30 3.86
N GLU A 165 5.82 27.16 4.27
CA GLU A 165 6.04 28.14 5.32
C GLU A 165 5.71 27.55 6.70
N HIS A 166 6.65 27.68 7.63
CA HIS A 166 6.49 27.21 9.01
C HIS A 166 5.24 27.80 9.70
N ARG A 167 4.92 29.07 9.44
CA ARG A 167 3.72 29.73 10.00
C ARG A 167 2.42 29.07 9.52
N THR A 168 2.38 28.62 8.27
CA THR A 168 1.22 27.91 7.70
C THR A 168 1.04 26.56 8.40
N MET A 169 2.12 25.80 8.55
CA MET A 169 2.09 24.49 9.22
C MET A 169 1.71 24.60 10.71
N GLU A 170 2.17 25.64 11.39
CA GLU A 170 1.81 25.94 12.79
C GLU A 170 0.33 26.30 12.93
N ARG A 171 -0.20 27.21 12.09
CA ARG A 171 -1.63 27.56 12.07
C ARG A 171 -2.51 26.34 11.77
N ALA A 172 -2.04 25.43 10.93
CA ALA A 172 -2.73 24.19 10.60
C ALA A 172 -2.59 23.10 11.67
N ARG A 173 -1.81 23.35 12.74
CA ARG A 173 -1.55 22.41 13.83
C ARG A 173 -1.00 21.08 13.34
N MET A 174 -0.13 21.10 12.32
CA MET A 174 0.31 19.89 11.63
C MET A 174 0.94 18.84 12.57
N ARG A 175 1.66 19.26 13.63
CA ARG A 175 2.28 18.32 14.60
C ARG A 175 1.27 17.52 15.42
N GLU A 176 0.04 18.03 15.53
CA GLU A 176 -1.07 17.42 16.25
C GLU A 176 -2.06 16.74 15.30
N ALA A 177 -1.83 16.82 13.99
CA ALA A 177 -2.69 16.24 12.99
C ALA A 177 -2.67 14.71 13.06
N SER A 178 -3.83 14.11 12.77
CA SER A 178 -3.95 12.66 12.67
C SER A 178 -3.36 12.12 11.37
N ALA A 179 -3.39 12.94 10.31
CA ALA A 179 -2.68 12.74 9.06
C ALA A 179 -2.46 14.08 8.35
N VAL A 180 -1.41 14.18 7.55
CA VAL A 180 -1.16 15.26 6.59
C VAL A 180 -1.23 14.69 5.18
N VAL A 181 -2.02 15.32 4.33
CA VAL A 181 -2.19 14.96 2.92
C VAL A 181 -1.67 16.09 2.04
N LEU A 182 -0.68 15.80 1.19
CA LEU A 182 -0.16 16.74 0.19
C LEU A 182 -0.77 16.41 -1.18
N ALA A 183 -1.73 17.21 -1.62
CA ALA A 183 -2.45 17.08 -2.88
C ALA A 183 -2.05 18.16 -3.90
N LEU A 184 -0.75 18.46 -3.99
CA LEU A 184 -0.21 19.54 -4.81
C LEU A 184 -0.25 19.22 -6.32
N SER A 185 -0.34 20.27 -7.15
CA SER A 185 -0.46 20.17 -8.60
C SER A 185 0.86 19.91 -9.33
N ASN A 186 2.00 20.00 -8.64
CA ASN A 186 3.33 19.84 -9.20
C ASN A 186 4.20 18.90 -8.36
N ASP A 187 4.84 17.91 -8.98
CA ASP A 187 5.65 16.91 -8.28
C ASP A 187 6.95 17.48 -7.70
N SER A 188 7.58 18.47 -8.34
CA SER A 188 8.79 19.09 -7.79
C SER A 188 8.49 19.80 -6.46
N GLU A 189 7.35 20.51 -6.41
CA GLU A 189 6.84 21.11 -5.19
C GLU A 189 6.40 20.03 -4.19
N GLY A 190 5.73 18.97 -4.66
CA GLY A 190 5.33 17.82 -3.84
C GLY A 190 6.50 17.17 -3.12
N VAL A 191 7.62 16.91 -3.82
CA VAL A 191 8.84 16.33 -3.23
C VAL A 191 9.44 17.26 -2.18
N PHE A 192 9.55 18.56 -2.49
CA PHE A 192 10.11 19.52 -1.55
C PHE A 192 9.22 19.72 -0.31
N ALA A 193 7.91 19.87 -0.52
CA ALA A 193 6.93 19.96 0.57
C ALA A 193 6.92 18.69 1.43
N THR A 194 7.10 17.52 0.83
CA THR A 194 7.20 16.26 1.56
C THR A 194 8.37 16.30 2.55
N ALA A 195 9.55 16.73 2.10
CA ALA A 195 10.73 16.83 2.95
C ALA A 195 10.54 17.87 4.07
N VAL A 196 10.02 19.06 3.74
CA VAL A 196 9.77 20.14 4.71
C VAL A 196 8.76 19.73 5.77
N VAL A 197 7.64 19.12 5.37
CA VAL A 197 6.60 18.65 6.31
C VAL A 197 7.13 17.49 7.16
N ARG A 198 7.92 16.58 6.57
CA ARG A 198 8.53 15.48 7.33
C ARG A 198 9.50 15.99 8.39
N ASP A 199 10.31 16.99 8.08
CA ASP A 199 11.20 17.63 9.06
C ASP A 199 10.41 18.33 10.18
N TYR A 200 9.35 19.06 9.82
CA TYR A 200 8.53 19.79 10.77
C TYR A 200 7.67 18.89 11.69
N ALA A 201 7.09 17.82 11.13
CA ALA A 201 6.18 16.90 11.78
C ALA A 201 6.61 15.44 11.57
N PRO A 202 7.75 15.02 12.15
CA PRO A 202 8.39 13.72 11.85
C PRO A 202 7.52 12.51 12.18
N GLN A 203 6.56 12.69 13.09
CA GLN A 203 5.70 11.63 13.59
C GLN A 203 4.27 11.66 13.01
N VAL A 204 3.99 12.49 12.00
CA VAL A 204 2.64 12.54 11.43
C VAL A 204 2.60 11.69 10.16
N PRO A 205 1.56 10.86 9.94
CA PRO A 205 1.37 10.20 8.65
C PRO A 205 1.33 11.22 7.53
N LEU A 206 2.17 11.04 6.52
CA LEU A 206 2.31 11.94 5.38
C LEU A 206 1.93 11.19 4.11
N ILE A 207 0.75 11.49 3.62
CA ILE A 207 0.15 10.88 2.43
C ILE A 207 0.33 11.88 1.29
N VAL A 208 0.84 11.45 0.14
CA VAL A 208 1.18 12.38 -0.94
C VAL A 208 0.56 11.94 -2.26
N ARG A 209 -0.14 12.85 -2.92
CA ARG A 209 -0.51 12.69 -4.32
C ARG A 209 0.73 12.88 -5.18
N ALA A 210 1.00 11.91 -6.04
CA ALA A 210 1.91 12.09 -7.17
C ALA A 210 1.12 12.43 -8.44
N ASN A 211 1.64 13.32 -9.27
CA ASN A 211 1.12 13.59 -10.60
C ASN A 211 1.68 12.57 -11.59
N ARG A 212 2.95 12.18 -11.44
CA ARG A 212 3.60 11.14 -12.26
C ARG A 212 4.07 10.00 -11.37
N ALA A 213 3.68 8.78 -11.74
CA ALA A 213 4.08 7.56 -11.06
C ALA A 213 5.62 7.45 -10.89
N GLN A 214 6.37 7.92 -11.88
CA GLN A 214 7.84 7.93 -11.87
C GLN A 214 8.47 8.69 -10.69
N ASN A 215 7.73 9.61 -10.06
CA ASN A 215 8.20 10.42 -8.93
C ASN A 215 7.88 9.82 -7.57
N ILE A 216 7.08 8.75 -7.49
CA ILE A 216 6.74 8.09 -6.22
C ILE A 216 7.97 7.64 -5.42
N PRO A 217 9.01 7.02 -6.03
CA PRO A 217 10.22 6.69 -5.29
C PRO A 217 10.89 7.90 -4.62
N ARG A 218 10.85 9.08 -5.27
CA ARG A 218 11.40 10.33 -4.74
C ARG A 218 10.55 10.87 -3.58
N LEU A 219 9.23 10.72 -3.65
CA LEU A 219 8.33 11.09 -2.56
C LEU A 219 8.57 10.19 -1.33
N TYR A 220 8.73 8.89 -1.53
CA TYR A 220 9.10 7.97 -0.45
C TYR A 220 10.47 8.32 0.15
N GLN A 221 11.46 8.66 -0.67
CA GLN A 221 12.77 9.15 -0.22
C GLN A 221 12.68 10.45 0.56
N ALA A 222 11.80 11.37 0.16
CA ALA A 222 11.56 12.63 0.87
C ALA A 222 10.80 12.44 2.20
N GLY A 223 10.26 11.24 2.44
CA GLY A 223 9.61 10.89 3.71
C GLY A 223 8.08 10.75 3.64
N ALA A 224 7.47 10.65 2.45
CA ALA A 224 6.06 10.25 2.34
C ALA A 224 5.87 8.85 2.94
N ASP A 225 4.82 8.63 3.74
CA ASP A 225 4.41 7.29 4.22
C ASP A 225 3.65 6.51 3.15
N PHE A 226 2.92 7.22 2.31
CA PHE A 226 2.17 6.67 1.19
C PHE A 226 2.19 7.66 0.03
N ALA A 227 2.38 7.18 -1.19
CA ALA A 227 2.27 8.03 -2.36
C ALA A 227 1.57 7.33 -3.53
N LEU A 228 0.57 7.99 -4.11
CA LEU A 228 -0.27 7.42 -5.16
C LEU A 228 -0.51 8.44 -6.28
N SER A 229 -0.48 7.96 -7.52
CA SER A 229 -0.71 8.80 -8.70
C SER A 229 -2.03 8.52 -9.40
N VAL A 230 -2.63 9.57 -9.99
CA VAL A 230 -3.83 9.44 -10.84
C VAL A 230 -3.58 8.46 -11.98
N GLY A 231 -2.38 8.49 -12.59
CA GLY A 231 -2.00 7.61 -13.68
C GLY A 231 -1.97 6.13 -13.28
N GLN A 232 -1.54 5.79 -12.06
CA GLN A 232 -1.61 4.41 -11.56
C GLN A 232 -3.05 3.96 -11.35
N VAL A 233 -3.86 4.79 -10.70
CA VAL A 233 -5.27 4.49 -10.46
C VAL A 233 -6.00 4.27 -11.79
N ALA A 234 -5.78 5.15 -12.77
CA ALA A 234 -6.32 5.00 -14.11
C ALA A 234 -5.85 3.69 -14.77
N GLY A 235 -4.55 3.38 -14.66
CA GLY A 235 -3.98 2.14 -15.20
C GLY A 235 -4.59 0.89 -14.57
N GLN A 236 -4.83 0.88 -13.25
CA GLN A 236 -5.48 -0.23 -12.54
C GLN A 236 -6.93 -0.40 -12.98
N ILE A 237 -7.68 0.70 -13.08
CA ILE A 237 -9.06 0.67 -13.58
C ILE A 237 -9.10 0.08 -14.99
N LEU A 238 -8.25 0.57 -15.89
CA LEU A 238 -8.20 0.07 -17.28
C LEU A 238 -7.75 -1.38 -17.35
N ALA A 239 -6.73 -1.77 -16.58
CA ALA A 239 -6.24 -3.16 -16.57
C ALA A 239 -7.33 -4.14 -16.10
N TYR A 240 -8.08 -3.78 -15.06
CA TYR A 240 -9.21 -4.56 -14.57
C TYR A 240 -10.27 -4.78 -15.65
N HIS A 241 -10.65 -3.73 -16.40
CA HIS A 241 -11.66 -3.84 -17.45
C HIS A 241 -11.13 -4.54 -18.72
N LEU A 242 -9.84 -4.37 -19.04
CA LEU A 242 -9.26 -4.93 -20.27
C LEU A 242 -8.82 -6.39 -20.14
N ARG A 243 -8.38 -6.83 -18.95
CA ARG A 243 -7.78 -8.15 -18.73
C ARG A 243 -8.51 -8.99 -17.67
N GLY A 244 -9.61 -8.50 -17.11
CA GLY A 244 -10.24 -9.11 -15.93
C GLY A 244 -9.33 -9.03 -14.68
N GLU A 245 -9.65 -9.83 -13.66
CA GLU A 245 -8.93 -9.86 -12.37
C GLU A 245 -7.46 -10.30 -12.46
N GLN A 246 -6.98 -10.77 -13.62
CA GLN A 246 -5.72 -11.52 -13.75
C GLN A 246 -4.43 -10.70 -13.64
N ALA A 247 -4.52 -9.37 -13.45
CA ALA A 247 -3.33 -8.55 -13.27
C ALA A 247 -3.62 -7.37 -12.35
N VAL A 248 -3.93 -7.65 -11.09
CA VAL A 248 -4.02 -6.57 -10.11
C VAL A 248 -2.59 -6.17 -9.71
N ALA A 249 -2.14 -5.03 -10.25
CA ALA A 249 -0.80 -4.49 -9.99
C ALA A 249 -0.75 -3.88 -8.58
N VAL A 250 -0.04 -4.53 -7.64
CA VAL A 250 0.29 -3.94 -6.34
C VAL A 250 1.54 -3.08 -6.46
N GLU A 251 1.30 -1.79 -6.65
CA GLU A 251 2.33 -0.76 -6.53
C GLU A 251 3.54 -0.94 -7.45
N HIS A 252 4.47 0.01 -7.37
CA HIS A 252 5.44 0.32 -8.41
C HIS A 252 6.34 -0.82 -8.88
N ARG A 253 6.41 -1.94 -8.15
CA ARG A 253 7.26 -3.09 -8.47
C ARG A 253 6.73 -4.45 -8.04
N LEU A 254 5.68 -4.57 -7.22
CA LEU A 254 5.18 -5.88 -6.78
C LEU A 254 3.94 -6.27 -7.60
N LYS A 255 3.80 -7.56 -7.85
CA LYS A 255 2.69 -8.12 -8.61
C LYS A 255 2.25 -9.39 -7.91
N PHE A 256 0.97 -9.66 -8.01
CA PHE A 256 0.37 -10.88 -7.53
C PHE A 256 -0.15 -11.65 -8.73
N ILE A 257 0.18 -12.92 -8.79
CA ILE A 257 -0.34 -13.83 -9.81
C ILE A 257 -0.93 -15.07 -9.13
N ARG A 258 -1.99 -15.59 -9.75
CA ARG A 258 -2.55 -16.89 -9.45
C ARG A 258 -1.94 -17.88 -10.40
N VAL A 259 -1.39 -18.97 -9.87
CA VAL A 259 -0.77 -20.02 -10.68
C VAL A 259 -1.23 -21.38 -10.18
N VAL A 260 -1.32 -22.34 -11.08
CA VAL A 260 -1.48 -23.74 -10.67
C VAL A 260 -0.23 -24.23 -9.94
N ALA A 261 -0.35 -25.28 -9.13
CA ALA A 261 0.73 -25.79 -8.29
C ALA A 261 2.05 -26.08 -9.04
N GLY A 262 1.98 -26.56 -10.29
CA GLY A 262 3.15 -26.88 -11.10
C GLY A 262 4.10 -27.84 -10.38
N LEU A 263 5.41 -27.63 -10.54
CA LEU A 263 6.46 -28.41 -9.87
C LEU A 263 6.55 -28.19 -8.36
N LEU A 264 5.80 -27.24 -7.78
CA LEU A 264 5.72 -27.11 -6.32
C LEU A 264 4.75 -28.13 -5.71
N ALA A 265 3.95 -28.83 -6.51
CA ALA A 265 3.08 -29.91 -6.04
C ALA A 265 3.90 -31.01 -5.35
N GLY A 266 3.44 -31.45 -4.18
CA GLY A 266 4.18 -32.37 -3.32
C GLY A 266 5.34 -31.71 -2.56
N GLY A 267 5.51 -30.40 -2.68
CA GLY A 267 6.46 -29.59 -1.93
C GLY A 267 5.79 -28.75 -0.83
N HIS A 268 6.61 -28.12 0.00
CA HIS A 268 6.19 -27.17 1.02
C HIS A 268 6.45 -25.72 0.54
N PRO A 269 5.44 -24.82 0.56
CA PRO A 269 5.51 -23.45 0.00
C PRO A 269 6.71 -22.60 0.43
N TRP A 270 7.20 -22.84 1.65
CA TRP A 270 8.32 -22.10 2.25
C TRP A 270 9.63 -22.87 2.42
N ARG A 271 9.67 -24.20 2.23
CA ARG A 271 10.88 -24.99 2.48
C ARG A 271 11.62 -25.37 1.20
N ASP A 272 10.92 -25.43 0.07
CA ASP A 272 11.52 -25.74 -1.24
C ASP A 272 12.25 -24.57 -1.89
N GLN A 273 12.71 -23.64 -1.04
CA GLN A 273 13.57 -22.51 -1.41
C GLN A 273 13.01 -21.65 -2.54
N VAL A 274 11.68 -21.58 -2.67
CA VAL A 274 11.00 -20.81 -3.73
C VAL A 274 11.54 -19.39 -3.79
N ARG A 275 11.68 -18.76 -2.62
CA ARG A 275 12.16 -17.38 -2.51
C ARG A 275 13.64 -17.25 -2.87
N GLU A 276 14.50 -18.13 -2.37
CA GLU A 276 15.93 -18.09 -2.63
C GLU A 276 16.24 -18.34 -4.12
N ARG A 277 15.44 -19.20 -4.77
CA ARG A 277 15.60 -19.57 -6.18
C ARG A 277 15.04 -18.51 -7.13
N THR A 278 13.86 -17.98 -6.82
CA THR A 278 13.10 -17.13 -7.77
C THR A 278 13.03 -15.66 -7.36
N GLY A 279 13.20 -15.34 -6.08
CA GLY A 279 12.90 -14.03 -5.48
C GLY A 279 11.40 -13.79 -5.23
N ALA A 280 10.53 -14.69 -5.69
CA ALA A 280 9.09 -14.62 -5.47
C ALA A 280 8.69 -15.33 -4.17
N VAL A 281 7.52 -14.99 -3.64
CA VAL A 281 7.02 -15.49 -2.36
C VAL A 281 5.67 -16.15 -2.56
N VAL A 282 5.54 -17.40 -2.12
CA VAL A 282 4.22 -18.03 -1.97
C VAL A 282 3.53 -17.41 -0.76
N VAL A 283 2.43 -16.72 -1.04
CA VAL A 283 1.65 -15.96 -0.06
C VAL A 283 0.56 -16.82 0.55
N ALA A 284 -0.18 -17.53 -0.30
CA ALA A 284 -1.35 -18.30 0.07
C ALA A 284 -1.54 -19.48 -0.88
N VAL A 285 -2.25 -20.49 -0.41
CA VAL A 285 -2.67 -21.67 -1.18
C VAL A 285 -4.17 -21.79 -1.10
N GLU A 286 -4.83 -21.74 -2.25
CA GLU A 286 -6.26 -21.99 -2.41
C GLU A 286 -6.49 -23.47 -2.70
N ARG A 287 -7.30 -24.10 -1.84
CA ARG A 287 -7.66 -25.52 -1.93
C ARG A 287 -9.18 -25.65 -1.80
N GLY A 288 -9.86 -25.77 -2.93
CA GLY A 288 -11.31 -25.59 -2.99
C GLY A 288 -11.69 -24.19 -2.51
N ASP A 289 -12.72 -24.06 -1.67
CA ASP A 289 -13.20 -22.75 -1.18
C ASP A 289 -12.37 -22.15 -0.02
N ARG A 290 -11.23 -22.76 0.31
CA ARG A 290 -10.39 -22.33 1.44
C ARG A 290 -9.11 -21.71 0.95
N VAL A 291 -8.82 -20.50 1.42
CA VAL A 291 -7.54 -19.84 1.22
C VAL A 291 -6.69 -20.00 2.49
N LEU A 292 -5.58 -20.71 2.35
CA LEU A 292 -4.64 -21.03 3.42
C LEU A 292 -3.45 -20.09 3.35
N VAL A 293 -3.19 -19.35 4.43
CA VAL A 293 -2.04 -18.42 4.58
C VAL A 293 -1.02 -18.91 5.62
N GLU A 294 -1.38 -19.95 6.36
CA GLU A 294 -0.56 -20.59 7.38
C GLU A 294 -0.29 -22.02 6.94
N PHE A 295 0.99 -22.37 6.84
CA PHE A 295 1.44 -23.71 6.46
C PHE A 295 2.24 -24.27 7.64
N ASP A 296 1.70 -25.32 8.25
CA ASP A 296 2.42 -26.08 9.28
C ASP A 296 3.53 -26.93 8.64
N ASP A 297 4.36 -27.55 9.47
CA ASP A 297 5.52 -28.33 9.01
C ASP A 297 5.14 -29.55 8.15
N ALA A 298 3.89 -30.02 8.24
CA ALA A 298 3.39 -31.15 7.49
C ALA A 298 2.64 -30.72 6.21
N PHE A 299 2.49 -29.41 5.98
CA PHE A 299 1.74 -28.90 4.85
C PHE A 299 2.44 -29.21 3.54
N MET A 300 1.70 -29.80 2.61
CA MET A 300 2.16 -30.07 1.25
C MET A 300 1.17 -29.50 0.25
N VAL A 301 1.71 -28.83 -0.77
CA VAL A 301 0.94 -28.36 -1.93
C VAL A 301 0.41 -29.57 -2.69
N ARG A 302 -0.87 -29.54 -3.06
CA ARG A 302 -1.50 -30.56 -3.89
C ARG A 302 -1.49 -30.12 -5.37
N PRO A 303 -1.53 -31.07 -6.32
CA PRO A 303 -1.58 -30.74 -7.74
C PRO A 303 -2.76 -29.81 -8.13
N ASP A 304 -3.90 -29.96 -7.46
CA ASP A 304 -5.11 -29.17 -7.71
C ASP A 304 -5.15 -27.84 -6.97
N ASP A 305 -4.11 -27.53 -6.17
CA ASP A 305 -4.06 -26.26 -5.47
C ASP A 305 -3.77 -25.10 -6.42
N THR A 306 -4.40 -23.96 -6.16
CA THR A 306 -4.01 -22.68 -6.78
C THR A 306 -3.12 -21.92 -5.81
N LEU A 307 -1.99 -21.44 -6.30
CA LEU A 307 -1.00 -20.71 -5.52
C LEU A 307 -1.09 -19.21 -5.80
N PHE A 308 -1.01 -18.43 -4.73
CA PHE A 308 -0.88 -16.99 -4.81
C PHE A 308 0.57 -16.60 -4.62
N ILE A 309 1.18 -16.08 -5.68
CA ILE A 309 2.59 -15.72 -5.71
C ILE A 309 2.72 -14.21 -5.77
N CYS A 310 3.55 -13.64 -4.89
CA CYS A 310 3.91 -12.24 -4.89
C CYS A 310 5.39 -12.03 -5.22
N GLY A 311 5.69 -11.05 -6.05
CA GLY A 311 7.07 -10.65 -6.33
C GLY A 311 7.15 -9.52 -7.35
N THR A 312 8.37 -9.15 -7.73
CA THR A 312 8.59 -8.28 -8.89
C THR A 312 8.32 -8.99 -10.20
N SER A 313 8.08 -8.26 -11.29
CA SER A 313 7.89 -8.85 -12.64
C SER A 313 8.96 -9.89 -12.95
N ASP A 314 10.23 -9.54 -12.75
CA ASP A 314 11.38 -10.43 -13.01
C ASP A 314 11.38 -11.68 -12.12
N SER A 315 10.96 -11.54 -10.86
CA SER A 315 10.89 -12.70 -9.94
C SER A 315 9.72 -13.62 -10.26
N LEU A 316 8.59 -13.07 -10.72
CA LEU A 316 7.44 -13.85 -11.14
C LEU A 316 7.70 -14.59 -12.44
N GLU A 317 8.37 -13.95 -13.41
CA GLU A 317 8.80 -14.63 -14.65
C GLU A 317 9.78 -15.78 -14.36
N ARG A 318 10.71 -15.57 -13.41
CA ARG A 318 11.59 -16.63 -12.91
C ARG A 318 10.80 -17.77 -12.27
N TYR A 319 9.83 -17.44 -11.42
CA TYR A 319 8.97 -18.44 -10.78
C TYR A 319 8.22 -19.31 -11.79
N LEU A 320 7.53 -18.68 -12.75
CA LEU A 320 6.78 -19.39 -13.79
C LEU A 320 7.68 -20.34 -14.58
N ARG A 321 8.92 -19.92 -14.90
CA ARG A 321 9.89 -20.75 -15.62
C ARG A 321 10.44 -21.89 -14.79
N GLU A 322 10.82 -21.63 -13.54
CA GLU A 322 11.52 -22.58 -12.70
C GLU A 322 10.62 -23.66 -12.09
N PHE A 323 9.35 -23.31 -11.82
CA PHE A 323 8.36 -24.25 -11.30
C PHE A 323 7.40 -24.76 -12.40
N GLU A 324 7.68 -24.46 -13.66
CA GLU A 324 6.84 -24.80 -14.83
C GLU A 324 5.35 -24.51 -14.58
N ALA A 325 5.08 -23.40 -13.87
CA ALA A 325 3.75 -23.03 -13.43
C ALA A 325 3.05 -22.20 -14.52
N THR A 326 1.77 -22.46 -14.74
CA THR A 326 0.91 -21.65 -15.61
C THR A 326 -0.01 -20.77 -14.76
N LEU A 327 -0.44 -19.64 -15.33
CA LEU A 327 -1.45 -18.80 -14.69
C LEU A 327 -2.74 -19.62 -14.54
N ALA A 328 -3.36 -19.53 -13.37
CA ALA A 328 -4.66 -20.17 -13.11
C ALA A 328 -5.78 -19.28 -13.68
N ASP A 329 -6.75 -19.89 -14.37
CA ASP A 329 -7.92 -19.18 -14.84
C ASP A 329 -8.82 -18.79 -13.67
N SER A 330 -9.33 -17.55 -13.67
CA SER A 330 -10.32 -17.11 -12.69
C SER A 330 -11.64 -17.81 -13.02
N GLN A 331 -12.04 -18.81 -12.24
CA GLN A 331 -13.45 -19.22 -12.25
C GLN A 331 -14.28 -18.04 -11.73
N CYS A 332 -15.28 -17.66 -12.54
CA CYS A 332 -16.20 -16.53 -12.37
C CYS A 332 -16.97 -16.56 -11.04
#